data_AF-A0A534A5V2-F1
#
_entry.id   AF-A0A534A5V2-F1
#
_cell.length_a   1.000
_cell.length_b   1.000
_cell.length_c   1.000
_cell.angle_alpha   90.00
_cell.angle_beta   90.00
_cell.angle_gamma   90.00
#
_symmetry.space_group_name_H-M   'P 1'
#
loop_
_entity.id
_entity.type
_entity.pdbx_description
1 polymer ?
#
loop_
_entity_poly.entity_id
_entity_poly.type
_entity_poly.pdbx_seq_one_letter_code
_entity_poly.pdbx_strand_id
1 'polypeptide(L)' 'ATPLVRGDTAILALDLWEHAYYLDHQNRRAAYVSAFLEELVDWDFANRTLANLAVSSDAPAARVRTVTETDRGRLSVR' A
#
# COMPACT_ATOMS: atom_id res chain seq x y z
N ALA A 1 10.52 2.29 12.75
CA ALA A 1 9.86 0.97 12.66
C ALA A 1 8.83 1.04 11.54
N THR A 2 8.80 0.07 10.63
CA THR A 2 7.92 0.09 9.45
C THR A 2 6.50 -0.40 9.82
N PRO A 3 5.42 0.24 9.34
CA PRO A 3 4.03 -0.09 9.69
C PRO A 3 3.67 -1.57 9.47
N LEU A 4 4.24 -2.18 8.43
CA LEU A 4 4.05 -3.60 8.09
C LEU A 4 4.36 -4.57 9.24
N VAL A 5 5.33 -4.24 10.11
CA VAL A 5 5.72 -5.09 11.23
C VAL A 5 4.65 -5.11 12.33
N ARG A 6 3.79 -4.08 12.39
CA ARG A 6 2.72 -3.94 13.38
C ARG A 6 1.36 -4.42 12.86
N GLY A 7 1.30 -4.91 11.62
CA GLY A 7 0.04 -5.26 10.95
C GLY A 7 -0.73 -4.04 10.43
N ASP A 8 -0.12 -2.84 10.48
CA ASP A 8 -0.70 -1.63 9.93
C ASP A 8 -0.54 -1.63 8.40
N THR A 9 -1.55 -1.12 7.69
CA THR A 9 -1.46 -0.95 6.23
C THR A 9 -0.88 0.43 5.91
N ALA A 10 0.21 0.45 5.15
CA ALA A 10 0.81 1.69 4.67
C ALA A 10 0.00 2.26 3.50
N ILE A 11 -0.48 3.49 3.64
CA ILE A 11 -1.28 4.20 2.62
C ILE A 11 -0.41 5.08 1.73
N LEU A 12 0.60 5.70 2.34
CA LEU A 12 1.56 6.57 1.68
C LEU A 12 2.92 6.41 2.38
N ALA A 13 4.00 6.41 1.60
CA ALA A 13 5.36 6.40 2.11
C ALA A 13 6.23 7.34 1.26
N LEU A 14 7.17 8.01 1.91
CA LEU A 14 8.16 8.88 1.28
C LEU A 14 9.56 8.45 1.74
N ASP A 15 10.46 8.22 0.78
CA ASP A 15 11.84 7.85 1.08
C ASP A 15 12.69 9.10 1.32
N LEU A 16 13.23 9.24 2.53
CA LEU A 16 14.08 10.37 2.93
C LEU A 16 15.56 10.02 2.97
N TRP A 17 15.97 8.88 2.40
CA TRP A 17 17.37 8.61 2.17
C TRP A 17 17.93 9.55 1.12
N GLU A 18 19.19 9.97 1.30
CA GLU A 18 19.82 10.96 0.40
C GLU A 18 19.80 10.47 -1.06
N HIS A 19 20.00 9.18 -1.31
CA HIS A 19 19.95 8.63 -2.67
C HIS A 19 18.59 8.77 -3.36
N ALA A 20 17.50 9.03 -2.64
CA ALA A 20 16.18 9.23 -3.23
C ALA A 20 16.00 10.64 -3.83
N TYR A 21 16.78 11.63 -3.37
CA TYR A 21 16.55 13.03 -3.75
C TYR A 21 17.80 13.88 -4.01
N TYR A 22 19.01 13.36 -3.77
CA TYR A 22 20.21 14.19 -3.79
C TYR A 22 20.57 14.72 -5.18
N LEU A 23 20.22 14.00 -6.25
CA LEU A 23 20.53 14.45 -7.61
C LEU A 23 19.81 15.76 -7.97
N ASP A 24 18.54 15.89 -7.58
CA ASP A 24 17.70 17.03 -7.94
C ASP A 24 17.69 18.12 -6.84
N HIS A 25 17.72 17.71 -5.57
CA HIS A 25 17.55 18.62 -4.44
C HIS A 25 18.80 18.76 -3.56
N GLN A 26 19.82 17.92 -3.73
CA GLN A 26 21.06 17.92 -2.94
C GLN A 26 20.77 17.93 -1.43
N ASN A 27 21.30 18.90 -0.68
CA ASN A 27 21.06 19.09 0.75
C ASN A 27 19.68 19.70 1.09
N ARG A 28 18.86 20.06 0.09
CA ARG A 28 17.56 20.71 0.29
C ARG A 28 16.43 19.69 0.46
N ARG A 29 16.45 18.93 1.55
CA ARG A 29 15.39 17.93 1.87
C ARG A 29 13.99 18.55 1.86
N ALA A 30 13.83 19.77 2.37
CA ALA A 30 12.52 20.43 2.40
C ALA A 30 11.93 20.63 0.98
N ALA A 31 12.78 20.97 0.01
CA ALA A 31 12.35 21.15 -1.37
C ALA A 31 11.88 19.84 -2.00
N TYR A 32 12.53 18.72 -1.69
CA TYR A 32 12.11 17.39 -2.12
C TYR A 32 10.74 17.00 -1.55
N VAL A 33 10.52 17.24 -0.25
CA VAL A 33 9.25 16.93 0.40
C VAL A 33 8.10 17.76 -0.19
N SER A 34 8.34 19.06 -0.44
CA SER A 34 7.35 19.93 -1.10
C SER A 34 7.01 19.43 -2.50
N ALA A 35 8.02 19.19 -3.35
CA ALA A 35 7.82 18.68 -4.71
C ALA A 35 7.05 17.35 -4.71
N PHE A 36 7.38 16.44 -3.79
CA PHE A 36 6.66 15.18 -3.67
C PHE A 36 5.18 15.40 -3.34
N LEU A 37 4.86 16.15 -2.29
CA LEU A 37 3.49 16.35 -1.82
C LEU A 37 2.63 17.17 -2.78
N GLU A 38 3.22 18.14 -3.48
CA GLU A 38 2.51 19.07 -4.36
C GLU A 38 2.32 18.50 -5.76
N GLU A 39 3.29 17.73 -6.29
CA GLU A 39 3.32 17.36 -7.70
C GLU A 39 3.29 15.84 -7.97
N LEU A 40 3.79 15.00 -7.05
CA LEU A 40 4.06 13.59 -7.35
C LEU A 40 3.14 12.59 -6.65
N VAL A 41 2.47 12.98 -5.56
CA VAL A 41 1.60 12.06 -4.81
C VAL A 41 0.36 11.66 -5.63
N ASP A 42 0.15 10.36 -5.79
CA ASP A 42 -1.10 9.77 -6.30
C ASP A 42 -2.14 9.65 -5.16
N TRP A 43 -2.94 10.71 -5.01
CA TRP A 43 -4.02 10.75 -4.02
C TRP A 43 -5.15 9.78 -4.32
N ASP A 44 -5.41 9.46 -5.58
CA ASP A 44 -6.47 8.52 -5.95
C ASP A 44 -6.11 7.11 -5.49
N PHE A 45 -4.84 6.71 -5.62
CA PHE A 45 -4.35 5.44 -5.09
C PHE A 45 -4.45 5.38 -3.56
N ALA A 46 -4.05 6.46 -2.87
CA ALA A 46 -4.14 6.55 -1.41
C ALA A 46 -5.61 6.41 -0.94
N ASN A 47 -6.52 7.14 -1.58
CA ASN A 47 -7.95 7.11 -1.26
C ASN A 47 -8.59 5.74 -1.57
N ARG A 48 -8.27 5.12 -2.71
CA ARG A 48 -8.74 3.77 -3.05
C ARG A 48 -8.27 2.75 -2.02
N THR A 49 -6.99 2.81 -1.61
CA THR A 49 -6.42 1.90 -0.61
C THR A 49 -7.12 2.09 0.73
N LEU A 50 -7.33 3.33 1.17
CA LEU A 50 -8.05 3.63 2.40
C LEU A 50 -9.50 3.12 2.36
N ALA A 51 -10.23 3.34 1.26
CA ALA A 51 -11.60 2.88 1.10
C ALA A 51 -11.70 1.34 1.14
N ASN A 52 -10.76 0.63 0.50
CA ASN A 52 -10.71 -0.83 0.53
C ASN A 52 -10.47 -1.36 1.95
N LEU A 53 -9.67 -0.67 2.74
CA LEU A 53 -9.46 -1.02 4.15
C LEU A 53 -10.71 -0.82 4.99
N ALA A 54 -11.43 0.30 4.80
CA ALA A 54 -12.70 0.56 5.49
C ALA A 54 -13.78 -0.47 5.15
N VAL A 55 -13.82 -0.95 3.90
CA VAL A 55 -14.72 -2.06 3.52
C VAL A 55 -14.28 -3.37 4.16
N SER A 56 -12.97 -3.59 4.31
CA SER A 56 -12.42 -4.80 4.92
C SER A 56 -12.49 -4.82 6.45
N SER A 57 -12.68 -3.69 7.13
CA SER A 57 -12.77 -3.65 8.60
C SER A 57 -14.08 -4.20 9.16
N ASP A 58 -15.12 -4.29 8.32
CA ASP A 58 -16.38 -4.98 8.64
C ASP A 58 -16.38 -6.47 8.24
N ALA A 59 -15.31 -6.93 7.59
CA ALA A 59 -15.09 -8.35 7.29
C ALA A 59 -14.03 -8.90 8.24
N PRO A 60 -14.22 -10.10 8.83
CA PRO A 60 -13.25 -10.64 9.77
C PRO A 60 -11.88 -10.79 9.07
N ALA A 61 -10.87 -10.16 9.68
CA ALA A 61 -9.49 -10.19 9.24
C ALA A 61 -9.02 -11.62 8.97
N ALA A 62 -8.36 -11.81 7.83
CA ALA A 62 -7.74 -13.05 7.37
C ALA A 62 -8.70 -14.23 7.09
N ARG A 63 -9.51 -14.13 6.04
CA ARG A 63 -9.95 -15.35 5.33
C ARG A 63 -8.83 -15.86 4.43
N VAL A 64 -7.85 -16.54 5.03
CA VAL A 64 -7.13 -17.62 4.33
C VAL A 64 -8.22 -18.47 3.69
N ARG A 65 -8.26 -18.55 2.36
CA ARG A 65 -9.18 -19.46 1.67
C ARG A 65 -8.72 -20.88 1.97
N THR A 66 -9.15 -21.44 3.09
CA THR A 66 -9.06 -22.89 3.31
C THR A 66 -9.98 -23.51 2.27
N VAL A 67 -9.38 -24.05 1.21
CA VAL A 67 -10.08 -24.85 0.22
C VAL A 67 -10.65 -26.05 0.98
N THR A 68 -11.92 -25.99 1.35
CA THR A 68 -12.61 -27.16 1.90
C THR A 68 -12.77 -28.16 0.78
N GLU A 69 -12.57 -29.43 1.11
CA GLU A 69 -12.43 -30.59 0.23
C GLU A 69 -13.55 -30.80 -0.82
N THR A 70 -14.64 -30.04 -0.74
CA THR A 70 -15.77 -30.08 -1.68
C THR A 70 -15.49 -29.42 -3.05
N ASP A 71 -14.42 -28.62 -3.20
CA ASP A 71 -14.13 -27.92 -4.47
C ASP A 71 -13.35 -28.79 -5.49
N ARG A 72 -13.12 -30.07 -5.20
CA ARG A 72 -12.46 -31.01 -6.14
C ARG A 72 -13.36 -31.53 -7.27
N GLY A 73 -14.62 -31.08 -7.34
CA GLY A 73 -15.63 -31.69 -8.23
C GLY A 73 -15.90 -31.00 -9.56
N ARG A 74 -15.32 -29.82 -9.85
CA ARG A 74 -15.69 -29.05 -11.05
C ARG A 74 -14.49 -28.57 -11.87
N LEU A 75 -13.66 -29.52 -12.28
CA LEU A 75 -12.80 -29.36 -13.46
C LEU A 75 -13.31 -30.31 -14.54
N SER A 76 -14.46 -29.97 -15.16
CA SER A 76 -14.82 -30.56 -16.45
C SER A 76 -14.19 -29.72 -17.55
N VAL A 77 -13.09 -30.21 -18.10
CA VAL A 77 -12.56 -29.73 -19.38
C VAL A 77 -13.62 -30.02 -20.44
N ARG A 78 -14.19 -28.98 -21.02
CA ARG A 78 -14.81 -29.00 -22.34
C ARG A 78 -14.00 -28.09 -23.25
#